data_AF-A0A6N7HGS3-F1
#
_entry.id   AF-A0A6N7HGS3-F1
#
_cell.length_a   1.000
_cell.length_b   1.000
_cell.length_c   1.000
_cell.angle_alpha   90.00
_cell.angle_beta   90.00
_cell.angle_gamma   90.00
#
_symmetry.space_group_name_H-M   'P 1'
#
loop_
_entity.id
_entity.type
_entity.pdbx_description
1 polymer ?
#
loop_
_entity_poly.entity_id
_entity_poly.type
_entity_poly.pdbx_seq_one_letter_code
_entity_poly.pdbx_strand_id
1 'polypeptide(L)' 'MHQEPLRFKKSGRSAGQSECVEIGHTLRHLRDSKNPTGPLLDGVDVAALIRAARTSA' A
#
# COMPACT_ATOMS: atom_id res chain seq x y z
N MET A 1 2.81 14.11 21.37
CA MET A 1 3.05 13.13 20.29
C MET A 1 2.11 13.49 19.13
N HIS A 2 2.54 14.27 18.15
CA HIS A 2 1.73 14.48 16.95
C HIS A 2 1.88 13.25 16.08
N GLN A 3 0.88 12.36 16.07
CA GLN A 3 0.83 11.28 15.11
C GLN A 3 0.43 11.90 13.77
N GLU A 4 1.41 12.11 12.89
CA GLU A 4 1.12 12.45 11.50
C GLU A 4 0.21 11.37 10.90
N PRO A 5 -0.89 11.73 10.23
CA PRO A 5 -1.80 10.75 9.65
C PRO A 5 -1.09 9.93 8.57
N LEU A 6 -1.30 8.62 8.60
CA LEU A 6 -0.63 7.68 7.70
C LEU A 6 -1.05 7.95 6.25
N ARG A 7 -0.11 8.45 5.43
CA ARG A 7 -0.35 8.72 4.01
C ARG A 7 -0.22 7.44 3.19
N PHE A 8 -1.20 7.18 2.32
CA PHE A 8 -1.19 6.06 1.38
C PHE A 8 -0.92 6.55 -0.04
N LYS A 9 -0.16 5.76 -0.79
CA LYS A 9 0.15 6.03 -2.19
C LYS A 9 -0.47 4.95 -3.08
N LYS A 10 -1.31 5.42 -4.00
CA LYS A 10 -1.85 4.64 -5.13
C LYS A 10 -0.81 4.54 -6.25
N SER A 11 -0.87 3.45 -7.03
CA SER A 11 -0.09 3.32 -8.27
C SER A 11 -0.54 4.37 -9.31
N GLY A 12 0.40 5.05 -9.96
CA GLY A 12 0.12 5.97 -11.07
C GLY A 12 0.09 5.31 -12.45
N ARG A 13 0.35 3.99 -12.53
CA ARG A 13 0.46 3.23 -13.80
C ARG A 13 -0.75 2.35 -14.07
N SER A 14 -1.73 2.43 -13.19
CA SER A 14 -2.89 1.57 -13.21
C SER A 14 -4.05 2.37 -13.78
N ALA A 15 -4.55 1.94 -14.94
CA ALA A 15 -5.68 2.58 -15.60
C ALA A 15 -6.99 2.03 -15.05
N GLY A 16 -7.99 2.91 -14.86
CA GLY A 16 -9.38 2.52 -14.61
C GLY A 16 -9.75 2.16 -13.16
N GLN A 17 -9.02 2.65 -12.14
CA GLN A 17 -9.32 2.38 -10.72
C GLN A 17 -9.25 0.89 -10.34
N SER A 18 -8.46 0.11 -11.08
CA SER A 18 -8.32 -1.34 -10.84
C SER A 18 -7.29 -1.65 -9.74
N GLU A 19 -6.70 -0.64 -9.10
CA GLU A 19 -5.71 -0.85 -8.04
C GLU A 19 -6.39 -1.34 -6.77
N CYS A 20 -6.33 -2.63 -6.50
CA CYS A 20 -6.90 -3.21 -5.27
C CYS A 20 -6.02 -3.00 -4.02
N VAL A 21 -4.86 -2.35 -4.13
CA VAL A 21 -3.92 -2.19 -3.01
C VAL A 21 -3.22 -0.83 -3.05
N GLU A 22 -3.14 -0.17 -1.90
CA GLU A 22 -2.33 1.04 -1.67
C GLU A 22 -1.27 0.79 -0.60
N ILE A 23 -0.13 1.47 -0.73
CA ILE A 23 1.01 1.32 0.17
C ILE A 23 1.12 2.54 1.09
N GLY A 24 1.19 2.29 2.39
CA GLY A 24 1.50 3.34 3.37
C GLY A 24 2.94 3.85 3.20
N HIS A 25 3.14 5.15 3.37
CA HIS A 25 4.47 5.79 3.16
C HIS A 25 5.59 5.22 4.04
N THR A 26 5.25 4.56 5.16
CA THR A 26 6.20 3.87 6.03
C THR A 26 6.62 2.48 5.56
N LEU A 27 6.04 1.97 4.46
CA LEU A 27 6.26 0.63 3.92
C LEU A 27 5.99 -0.52 4.93
N ARG A 28 5.06 -0.29 5.86
CA ARG A 28 4.62 -1.29 6.84
C ARG A 28 3.15 -1.66 6.75
N HIS A 29 2.40 -0.85 5.99
CA HIS A 29 0.95 -0.93 5.91
C HIS A 29 0.51 -1.09 4.46
N LEU A 30 -0.39 -2.04 4.23
CA LEU A 30 -1.15 -2.16 3.00
C LEU A 30 -2.63 -2.00 3.31
N ARG A 31 -3.38 -1.43 2.38
CA ARG A 31 -4.84 -1.37 2.46
C ARG A 31 -5.47 -1.58 1.10
N ASP A 32 -6.74 -2.00 1.12
CA ASP A 32 -7.57 -1.99 -0.08
C ASP A 32 -7.99 -0.55 -0.42
N SER A 33 -7.71 -0.10 -1.64
CA SER A 33 -8.11 1.23 -2.10
C SER A 33 -9.65 1.38 -2.16
N LYS A 34 -10.36 0.26 -2.34
CA LYS A 34 -11.83 0.21 -2.44
C LYS A 34 -12.51 0.23 -1.07
N ASN A 35 -11.76 -0.02 0.00
CA ASN A 35 -12.24 0.04 1.37
C ASN A 35 -11.25 0.81 2.26
N PRO A 36 -11.13 2.14 2.09
CA PRO A 36 -10.07 2.95 2.71
C PRO A 36 -10.19 3.07 4.25
N THR A 37 -11.37 2.74 4.80
CA THR A 37 -11.65 2.67 6.24
C THR A 37 -11.62 1.23 6.77
N GLY A 38 -11.33 0.26 5.90
CA GLY A 38 -11.25 -1.15 6.26
C GLY A 38 -9.97 -1.51 7.02
N PRO A 39 -9.80 -2.80 7.34
CA PRO A 39 -8.62 -3.30 8.03
C PRO A 39 -7.33 -2.99 7.24
N LEU A 40 -6.30 -2.57 7.97
CA LEU A 40 -4.94 -2.47 7.45
C LEU A 40 -4.23 -3.79 7.64
N LEU A 41 -3.51 -4.24 6.61
CA LEU A 41 -2.48 -5.25 6.79
C LEU A 41 -1.26 -4.55 7.39
N ASP A 42 -1.05 -4.75 8.69
CA ASP A 42 0.06 -4.20 9.46
C ASP A 42 1.17 -5.25 9.69
N GLY A 43 2.40 -4.79 9.89
CA GLY A 43 3.56 -5.65 10.12
C GLY A 43 4.07 -6.40 8.89
N VAL A 44 3.56 -6.09 7.70
CA VAL A 44 4.04 -6.69 6.43
C VAL A 44 5.37 -6.04 6.04
N ASP A 45 6.36 -6.84 5.63
CA ASP A 45 7.56 -6.32 4.97
C ASP A 45 7.22 -5.92 3.52
N VAL A 46 6.65 -4.73 3.37
CA VAL A 46 6.24 -4.21 2.06
C VAL A 46 7.46 -4.00 1.15
N ALA A 47 8.64 -3.73 1.72
CA ALA A 47 9.87 -3.60 0.94
C ALA A 47 10.26 -4.95 0.30
N ALA A 48 10.19 -6.06 1.04
CA ALA A 48 10.39 -7.40 0.50
C ALA A 48 9.36 -7.73 -0.58
N LEU A 49 8.08 -7.41 -0.35
CA LEU A 49 7.03 -7.62 -1.34
C LEU A 49 7.30 -6.85 -2.65
N ILE A 50 7.68 -5.58 -2.57
CA ILE A 50 8.02 -4.76 -3.75
C ILE A 50 9.21 -5.36 -4.52
N ARG A 51 10.24 -5.83 -3.80
CA ARG A 51 11.41 -6.48 -4.41
C ARG A 51 10.98 -7.74 -5.17
N ALA A 52 10.21 -8.62 -4.52
CA ALA A 52 9.72 -9.85 -5.12
C ALA A 52 8.86 -9.57 -6.36
N ALA A 53 7.91 -8.64 -6.28
CA ALA A 53 7.04 -8.28 -7.40
C ALA A 53 7.82 -7.76 -8.62
N ARG A 54 8.93 -7.05 -8.41
CA ARG A 54 9.77 -6.53 -9.51
C ARG A 54 10.59 -7.63 -10.21
N THR A 55 10.95 -8.69 -9.50
CA THR A 55 11.69 -9.83 -10.05
C THR A 55 10.80 -10.87 -10.71
N SER A 56 9.48 -10.78 -10.51
CA SER A 56 8.48 -11.69 -11.10
C SER A 56 7.83 -11.15 -12.37
N ALA A 57 8.23 -9.95 -12.83
CA ALA A 57 7.76 -9.28 -14.04
C ALA A 57 8.85 -9.32 -15.12
#